data_AF-A0A2V9VVL9-F1
#
_entry.id   AF-A0A2V9VVL9-F1
#
_cell.length_a   1.000
_cell.length_b   1.000
_cell.length_c   1.000
_cell.angle_alpha   90.00
_cell.angle_beta   90.00
_cell.angle_gamma   90.00
#
_symmetry.space_group_name_H-M   'P 1'
#
loop_
_entity.id
_entity.type
_entity.pdbx_description
1 polymer ?
#
loop_
_entity_poly.entity_id
_entity_poly.type
_entity_poly.pdbx_seq_one_letter_code
_entity_poly.pdbx_strand_id
1 'polypeptide(L)' 'MTEIRQLKLPENLCAAAEQKFAPRFSNLEELLTFVLKDLLEDSAARLDEAEQKIVEERLRELGYI' A
#
# COMPACT_ATOMS: atom_id res chain seq x y z
N MET A 1 12.36 -2.59 18.05
CA MET A 1 13.19 -1.36 18.00
C MET A 1 12.76 -0.60 16.77
N THR A 2 12.22 0.61 16.92
CA THR A 2 11.70 1.40 15.79
C THR A 2 12.88 2.10 15.12
N GLU A 3 13.32 1.62 13.96
CA GLU A 3 14.37 2.28 13.18
C GLU A 3 13.78 3.55 12.54
N ILE A 4 14.25 4.72 13.01
CA ILE A 4 13.83 6.01 12.44
C ILE A 4 14.71 6.28 11.21
N ARG A 5 14.17 6.06 10.01
CA ARG A 5 14.81 6.49 8.76
C ARG A 5 14.39 7.91 8.43
N GLN A 6 15.38 8.80 8.29
CA GLN A 6 15.15 10.13 7.73
C GLN A 6 15.08 10.04 6.21
N LEU A 7 13.91 10.35 5.67
CA LEU A 7 13.68 10.47 4.23
C LEU A 7 13.74 11.94 3.84
N LYS A 8 14.61 12.29 2.89
CA LYS A 8 14.66 13.62 2.30
C LYS A 8 13.93 13.58 0.97
N LEU A 9 12.77 14.24 0.93
CA LEU A 9 11.98 14.38 -0.29
C LEU A 9 12.27 15.73 -0.95
N PRO A 10 12.24 15.81 -2.29
CA PRO A 10 12.35 17.06 -3.00
C PRO A 10 11.22 18.03 -2.63
N GLU A 11 11.56 19.29 -2.34
CA GLU A 11 10.60 20.30 -1.91
C GLU A 11 9.47 20.53 -2.92
N ASN A 12 9.79 20.48 -4.22
CA ASN A 12 8.81 20.58 -5.30
C ASN A 12 7.79 19.43 -5.27
N LEU A 13 8.20 18.24 -4.86
CA LEU A 13 7.32 17.07 -4.73
C LEU A 13 6.41 17.23 -3.51
N CYS A 14 6.94 17.71 -2.38
CA CYS A 14 6.15 18.04 -1.19
C CYS A 14 5.08 19.09 -1.51
N ALA A 15 5.46 20.19 -2.14
CA ALA A 15 4.55 21.28 -2.50
C ALA A 15 3.48 20.82 -3.50
N ALA A 16 3.84 20.02 -4.50
CA ALA A 16 2.88 19.46 -5.46
C ALA A 16 1.91 18.48 -4.81
N ALA A 17 2.38 17.67 -3.86
CA ALA A 17 1.54 16.73 -3.12
C ALA A 17 0.55 17.47 -2.22
N GLU A 18 1.00 18.48 -1.48
CA GLU A 18 0.12 19.32 -0.66
C GLU A 18 -0.94 20.01 -1.50
N GLN A 19 -0.59 20.64 -2.63
CA GLN A 19 -1.60 21.28 -3.48
C GLN A 19 -2.63 20.30 -4.06
N LYS A 20 -2.16 19.12 -4.50
CA LYS A 20 -3.02 18.15 -5.18
C LYS A 20 -3.91 17.37 -4.21
N PHE A 21 -3.44 17.17 -2.98
CA PHE A 21 -4.08 16.30 -2.00
C PHE A 21 -4.54 17.02 -0.72
N ALA A 22 -4.36 18.35 -0.64
CA ALA A 22 -4.94 19.23 0.39
C ALA A 22 -6.41 18.95 0.74
N PRO A 23 -7.33 18.63 -0.21
CA PRO A 23 -8.72 18.35 0.16
C PRO A 23 -8.93 17.01 0.86
N ARG A 24 -7.95 16.10 0.84
CA ARG A 24 -8.07 14.74 1.37
C ARG A 24 -7.16 14.47 2.58
N PHE A 25 -6.03 15.18 2.68
CA PHE A 25 -5.07 15.03 3.77
C PHE A 25 -4.69 16.40 4.32
N SER A 26 -4.56 16.50 5.63
CA SER A 26 -4.32 17.78 6.32
C SER A 26 -2.86 18.24 6.20
N ASN A 27 -1.94 17.28 6.01
CA ASN A 27 -0.50 17.53 5.87
C ASN A 27 0.20 16.39 5.13
N LEU A 28 1.47 16.61 4.77
CA LEU A 28 2.29 15.63 4.06
C LEU A 28 2.54 14.34 4.87
N GLU A 29 2.65 14.41 6.20
CA GLU A 29 2.85 13.23 7.05
C GLU A 29 1.65 12.27 7.02
N GLU A 30 0.42 12.79 7.04
CA GLU A 30 -0.80 11.99 6.89
C GLU A 30 -0.84 11.29 5.53
N LEU A 31 -0.50 12.01 4.46
CA LEU A 31 -0.42 11.45 3.12
C LEU A 31 0.65 10.34 3.04
N LEU A 32 1.85 10.58 3.58
CA LEU A 32 2.92 9.58 3.59
C LEU A 32 2.54 8.36 4.42
N THR A 33 1.92 8.56 5.58
CA THR A 33 1.43 7.46 6.43
C THR A 33 0.38 6.63 5.71
N PHE A 34 -0.55 7.28 5.01
CA PHE A 34 -1.57 6.59 4.21
C PHE A 34 -0.93 5.76 3.10
N VAL A 35 -0.05 6.35 2.29
CA VAL A 35 0.63 5.64 1.18
C VAL A 35 1.49 4.49 1.68
N LEU A 36 2.21 4.66 2.79
CA LEU A 36 3.04 3.61 3.37
C LEU A 36 2.20 2.46 3.95
N LYS A 37 1.05 2.75 4.57
CA LYS A 37 0.11 1.72 5.02
C LYS A 37 -0.50 0.97 3.84
N ASP A 38 -0.97 1.69 2.83
CA ASP A 38 -1.53 1.13 1.61
C ASP A 38 -0.52 0.22 0.91
N LEU A 39 0.75 0.64 0.78
CA LEU A 39 1.82 -0.20 0.23
C LEU A 39 2.06 -1.49 1.03
N LEU A 40 1.93 -1.43 2.36
CA LEU A 40 2.07 -2.61 3.21
C LEU A 40 0.85 -3.54 3.11
N GLU A 41 -0.36 -2.99 3.03
CA GLU A 41 -1.61 -3.73 2.92
C GLU A 41 -1.77 -4.38 1.53
N ASP A 42 -1.45 -3.65 0.46
CA ASP A 42 -1.51 -4.12 -0.94
C ASP A 42 -0.49 -5.26 -1.19
N SER A 43 0.61 -5.28 -0.43
CA SER A 43 1.57 -6.41 -0.44
C SER A 43 0.97 -7.68 0.18
N ALA A 44 0.22 -7.57 1.28
CA ALA A 44 -0.41 -8.71 1.94
C ALA A 44 -1.63 -9.22 1.15
N ALA A 45 -2.46 -8.31 0.62
CA ALA A 45 -3.65 -8.67 -0.14
C ALA A 45 -3.34 -9.31 -1.50
N ARG A 46 -2.30 -8.84 -2.23
CA ARG A 46 -1.89 -9.48 -3.49
C ARG A 46 -1.27 -10.87 -3.31
N LEU A 47 -0.63 -11.11 -2.16
CA LEU A 47 -0.15 -12.45 -1.79
C LEU A 47 -1.33 -13.40 -1.56
N ASP A 48 -2.35 -12.93 -0.82
CA ASP A 48 -3.56 -13.71 -0.52
C ASP A 48 -4.34 -14.07 -1.80
N GLU A 49 -4.48 -13.15 -2.75
CA GLU A 49 -5.15 -13.44 -4.03
C GLU A 49 -4.40 -14.48 -4.89
N ALA A 50 -3.06 -14.44 -4.89
CA ALA A 50 -2.26 -15.41 -5.62
C ALA A 50 -2.34 -16.81 -4.99
N GLU A 51 -2.30 -16.90 -3.67
CA GLU A 51 -2.48 -18.15 -2.93
C GLU A 51 -3.90 -18.70 -3.08
N GLN A 52 -4.91 -17.84 -2.99
CA GLN A 52 -6.31 -18.21 -3.17
C GLN A 52 -6.57 -18.78 -4.57
N LYS A 53 -5.94 -18.20 -5.61
CA LYS A 53 -6.05 -18.71 -6.99
C LYS A 53 -5.43 -20.09 -7.15
N ILE A 54 -4.30 -20.36 -6.49
CA ILE A 54 -3.67 -21.69 -6.48
C ILE A 54 -4.57 -22.70 -5.77
N VAL A 55 -5.18 -22.31 -4.65
CA VAL A 55 -6.12 -23.18 -3.91
C VAL A 55 -7.37 -23.48 -4.73
N GLU A 56 -7.96 -22.48 -5.41
CA GLU A 56 -9.11 -22.69 -6.30
C GLU A 56 -8.78 -23.62 -7.47
N GLU A 57 -7.62 -23.45 -8.11
CA GLU A 57 -7.18 -24.34 -9.19
C GLU A 57 -7.01 -25.79 -8.70
N ARG A 58 -6.43 -25.99 -7.50
CA ARG A 58 -6.31 -27.32 -6.89
C ARG A 58 -7.67 -27.93 -6.53
N LEU A 59 -8.60 -27.14 -5.99
CA LEU A 59 -9.95 -27.60 -5.64
C LEU A 59 -10.76 -27.99 -6.88
N ARG A 60 -10.62 -27.24 -7.98
CA ARG A 60 -11.22 -27.57 -9.28
C ARG A 60 -10.66 -28.87 -9.84
N GLU A 61 -9.34 -29.07 -9.79
CA GLU A 61 -8.72 -30.32 -10.24
C GLU A 61 -9.17 -31.54 -9.43
N LEU A 62 -9.52 -31.33 -8.15
CA LEU A 62 -10.06 -32.36 -7.26
C LEU A 62 -11.58 -32.53 -7.34
N GLY A 63 -12.27 -31.71 -8.16
CA GLY A 63 -13.71 -31.82 -8.42
C GLY A 63 -14.61 -31.32 -7.28
N TYR A 64 -14.07 -30.51 -6.36
CA TYR A 64 -14.84 -29.92 -5.26
C TYR A 64 -15.62 -28.66 -5.68
N ILE A 65 -15.24 -28.05 -6.81
CA ILE A 65 -15.87 -26.87 -7.44
C ILE A 65 -15.89 -27.08 -8.96
#